data_AF-A0A3N4IV98-F1
#
_entry.id   AF-A0A3N4IV98-F1
#
_cell.length_a   1.000
_cell.length_b   1.000
_cell.length_c   1.000
_cell.angle_alpha   90.00
_cell.angle_beta   90.00
_cell.angle_gamma   90.00
#
_symmetry.space_group_name_H-M   'P 1'
#
loop_
_entity.id
_entity.type
_entity.pdbx_description
1 polymer ?
#
loop_
_entity_poly.entity_id
_entity_poly.type
_entity_poly.pdbx_seq_one_letter_code
_entity_poly.pdbx_strand_id
1 'polypeptide(L)'
;MLRLTRSGHRPTIDVLNTHTGIAASKHKTGSDKFYTLFAEFVRAFEESGEGYEVGYLDGNPTEVTRAYWAFLNCIKDEVARVDVVEASD
;
A
#
# COMPACT_ATOMS: atom_id res chain seq x y z
N MET A 1 -19.40 1.57 -6.93
CA MET A 1 -18.63 0.78 -7.92
C MET A 1 -17.79 1.77 -8.72
N LEU A 2 -16.52 1.98 -8.36
CA LEU A 2 -15.63 2.94 -9.02
C LEU A 2 -14.89 2.22 -10.17
N ARG A 3 -15.12 2.68 -11.41
CA ARG A 3 -14.40 2.21 -12.60
C ARG A 3 -13.10 3.01 -12.75
N LEU A 4 -12.02 2.50 -12.16
CA LEU A 4 -10.66 2.98 -12.40
C LEU A 4 -10.20 2.51 -13.79
N THR A 5 -9.86 3.44 -14.67
CA THR A 5 -9.33 3.15 -16.01
C THR A 5 -7.90 2.62 -15.90
N ARG A 6 -7.63 1.54 -16.64
CA ARG A 6 -6.59 0.52 -16.36
C ARG A 6 -5.13 0.95 -16.59
N SER A 7 -4.83 2.11 -17.19
CA SER A 7 -3.45 2.46 -17.59
C SER A 7 -2.73 3.41 -16.63
N GLY A 8 -3.41 4.40 -16.04
CA GLY A 8 -2.79 5.37 -15.11
C GLY A 8 -2.79 4.94 -13.64
N HIS A 9 -3.79 4.16 -13.22
CA HIS A 9 -3.98 3.79 -11.80
C HIS A 9 -3.37 2.44 -11.42
N ARG A 10 -2.64 1.79 -12.33
CA ARG A 10 -2.04 0.47 -12.05
C ARG A 10 -1.15 0.48 -10.81
N PRO A 11 -0.27 1.48 -10.59
CA PRO A 11 0.54 1.52 -9.37
C PRO A 11 -0.29 1.72 -8.10
N THR A 12 -1.40 2.46 -8.18
CA THR A 12 -2.38 2.58 -7.08
C THR A 12 -3.00 1.23 -6.75
N ILE A 13 -3.46 0.52 -7.78
CA ILE A 13 -4.08 -0.82 -7.66
C ILE A 13 -3.08 -1.82 -7.06
N ASP A 14 -1.82 -1.77 -7.49
CA ASP A 14 -0.77 -2.65 -6.97
C ASP A 14 -0.50 -2.40 -5.47
N VAL A 15 -0.55 -1.15 -5.01
CA VAL A 15 -0.47 -0.79 -3.58
C VAL A 15 -1.66 -1.38 -2.80
N LEU A 16 -2.89 -1.22 -3.29
CA LEU A 16 -4.09 -1.78 -2.67
C LEU A 16 -4.05 -3.32 -2.60
N ASN A 17 -3.63 -3.96 -3.69
CA ASN A 17 -3.47 -5.41 -3.76
C ASN A 17 -2.39 -5.92 -2.80
N THR A 18 -1.30 -5.17 -2.64
CA THR A 18 -0.23 -5.55 -1.70
C THR A 18 -0.72 -5.53 -0.27
N HIS A 19 -1.42 -4.47 0.14
CA HIS A 19 -2.00 -4.37 1.49
C HIS A 19 -3.03 -5.49 1.76
N THR A 20 -3.99 -5.66 0.86
CA THR A 20 -5.02 -6.72 1.02
C THR A 20 -4.41 -8.12 1.02
N GLY A 21 -3.39 -8.36 0.20
CA GLY A 21 -2.66 -9.62 0.16
C GLY A 21 -1.90 -9.93 1.46
N ILE A 22 -1.30 -8.91 2.09
CA ILE A 22 -0.63 -9.06 3.39
C ILE A 22 -1.66 -9.26 4.51
N ALA A 23 -2.70 -8.43 4.56
CA ALA A 23 -3.75 -8.51 5.57
C ALA A 23 -4.52 -9.84 5.54
N ALA A 24 -4.70 -10.43 4.35
CA ALA A 24 -5.36 -11.73 4.18
C ALA A 24 -4.40 -12.92 4.33
N SER A 25 -3.09 -12.70 4.45
CA SER A 25 -2.12 -13.80 4.49
C SER A 25 -2.08 -14.47 5.86
N LYS A 26 -2.08 -15.80 5.86
CA LYS A 26 -1.76 -16.60 7.06
C LYS A 26 -0.25 -16.80 7.27
N HIS A 27 0.56 -16.41 6.29
CA HIS A 27 1.99 -16.73 6.21
C HIS A 27 2.88 -15.50 6.17
N LYS A 28 2.28 -14.30 6.09
CA LYS A 28 2.96 -13.01 6.06
C LYS A 28 2.16 -12.04 6.89
N THR A 29 2.84 -11.14 7.57
CA THR A 29 2.21 -10.00 8.24
C THR A 29 3.04 -8.75 7.98
N GLY A 30 2.37 -7.60 7.88
CA GLY A 30 3.04 -6.31 7.93
C GLY A 30 3.34 -5.93 9.38
N SER A 31 4.34 -5.08 9.57
CA SER A 31 4.56 -4.40 10.85
C SER A 31 3.52 -3.30 11.09
N ASP A 32 3.42 -2.77 12.31
CA ASP A 32 2.52 -1.64 12.61
C ASP A 32 2.83 -0.42 11.73
N LYS A 33 4.12 -0.24 11.41
CA LYS A 33 4.61 0.79 10.49
C LYS A 33 4.09 0.59 9.07
N PHE A 34 4.02 -0.65 8.59
CA PHE A 34 3.40 -0.96 7.29
C PHE A 34 1.94 -0.53 7.24
N TYR A 35 1.15 -0.88 8.26
CA TYR A 35 -0.28 -0.50 8.31
C TYR A 35 -0.47 1.01 8.45
N THR A 36 0.38 1.67 9.24
CA THR A 36 0.35 3.13 9.42
C THR A 36 0.65 3.87 8.12
N LEU A 37 1.73 3.50 7.42
CA LEU A 37 2.12 4.15 6.18
C LEU A 37 1.10 3.91 5.05
N PHE A 38 0.43 2.76 5.05
CA PHE A 38 -0.68 2.53 4.12
C PHE A 38 -1.86 3.48 4.40
N ALA A 39 -2.25 3.65 5.66
CA ALA A 39 -3.33 4.55 6.04
C ALA A 39 -3.00 6.02 5.70
N GLU A 40 -1.75 6.44 5.90
CA GLU A 40 -1.27 7.77 5.49
C GLU A 40 -1.34 7.96 3.97
N PHE A 41 -0.97 6.95 3.19
CA PHE A 41 -1.13 6.98 1.74
C PHE A 41 -2.60 7.14 1.33
N VAL A 42 -3.51 6.34 1.89
CA VAL A 42 -4.95 6.41 1.57
C VAL A 42 -5.51 7.79 1.94
N ARG A 43 -5.20 8.31 3.12
CA ARG A 43 -5.66 9.65 3.55
C ARG A 43 -5.19 10.73 2.59
N ALA A 44 -3.89 10.77 2.29
CA ALA A 44 -3.33 11.76 1.38
C ALA A 44 -3.93 11.65 -0.02
N PHE A 45 -4.17 10.41 -0.49
CA PHE A 45 -4.77 10.11 -1.78
C PHE A 45 -6.25 10.54 -1.88
N GLU A 46 -7.02 10.40 -0.81
CA GLU A 46 -8.43 10.85 -0.74
C GLU A 46 -8.53 12.38 -0.65
N GLU A 47 -7.66 13.01 0.12
CA GLU A 47 -7.61 14.48 0.29
C GLU A 47 -7.13 15.18 -0.99
N SER A 48 -6.32 14.51 -1.82
CA SER A 48 -5.88 15.02 -3.12
C SER A 48 -6.78 14.56 -4.27
N GLY A 49 -7.33 15.49 -5.05
CA GLY A 49 -7.96 15.18 -6.33
C GLY A 49 -9.07 14.11 -6.29
N GLU A 50 -9.77 13.99 -5.16
CA GLU A 50 -10.88 13.05 -4.91
C GLU A 50 -10.52 11.56 -5.17
N GLY A 51 -9.26 11.17 -4.99
CA GLY A 51 -8.82 9.79 -5.24
C GLY A 51 -8.64 9.44 -6.73
N TYR A 52 -8.51 10.44 -7.60
CA TYR A 52 -8.16 10.27 -9.02
C TYR A 52 -6.83 10.92 -9.40
N GLU A 53 -6.17 11.60 -8.46
CA GLU A 53 -4.88 12.25 -8.65
C GLU A 53 -3.82 11.19 -9.01
N VAL A 54 -3.23 11.27 -10.21
CA VAL A 54 -2.09 10.41 -10.60
C VAL A 54 -0.77 11.15 -10.64
N GLY A 55 -0.78 12.47 -10.36
CA GLY A 55 0.42 13.33 -10.42
C GLY A 55 1.53 12.92 -9.46
N TYR A 56 1.22 12.07 -8.48
CA TYR A 56 2.21 11.47 -7.60
C TYR A 56 3.12 10.44 -8.30
N LEU A 57 2.67 9.88 -9.43
CA LEU A 57 3.46 8.99 -10.27
C LEU A 57 4.50 9.75 -11.10
N ASP A 58 4.23 11.01 -11.40
CA ASP A 58 5.13 11.88 -12.16
C ASP A 58 6.27 12.44 -11.29
N GLY A 59 6.27 12.15 -9.98
CA GLY A 59 7.32 12.55 -9.05
C GLY A 59 7.20 14.00 -8.54
N ASN A 60 6.08 14.67 -8.79
CA ASN A 60 5.81 15.98 -8.19
C ASN A 60 5.86 15.87 -6.66
N PRO A 61 6.50 16.80 -5.93
CA PRO A 61 6.73 16.65 -4.48
C PRO A 61 5.49 16.97 -3.63
N THR A 62 4.38 16.29 -3.89
CA THR A 62 3.12 16.38 -3.14
C THR A 62 3.16 15.46 -1.91
N GLU A 63 2.18 15.65 -1.01
CA GLU A 63 2.02 14.77 0.15
C GLU A 63 1.75 13.32 -0.27
N VAL A 64 0.95 13.11 -1.31
CA VAL A 64 0.64 11.79 -1.88
C VAL A 64 1.90 11.11 -2.39
N THR A 65 2.78 11.84 -3.09
CA THR A 65 4.07 11.30 -3.57
C THR A 65 4.94 10.84 -2.41
N ARG A 66 5.04 11.65 -1.36
CA ARG A 66 5.83 11.29 -0.17
C ARG A 66 5.27 10.03 0.50
N ALA A 67 3.96 9.97 0.70
CA ALA A 67 3.30 8.82 1.33
C ALA A 67 3.43 7.54 0.48
N TYR A 68 3.25 7.65 -0.85
CA TYR A 68 3.42 6.54 -1.78
C TYR A 68 4.83 5.94 -1.73
N TRP A 69 5.88 6.76 -1.82
CA TRP A 69 7.26 6.28 -1.76
C TRP A 69 7.63 5.74 -0.39
N ALA A 70 7.14 6.35 0.69
CA ALA A 70 7.36 5.84 2.05
C ALA A 70 6.77 4.43 2.22
N PHE A 71 5.54 4.22 1.74
CA PHE A 71 4.90 2.90 1.77
C PHE A 71 5.63 1.86 0.89
N LEU A 72 6.03 2.23 -0.33
CA LEU A 72 6.79 1.33 -1.20
C LEU A 72 8.15 0.90 -0.61
N ASN A 73 8.85 1.83 0.04
CA ASN A 73 10.09 1.49 0.74
C ASN A 73 9.82 0.59 1.94
N CYS A 74 8.74 0.84 2.69
CA CYS A 74 8.31 -0.02 3.79
C CYS A 74 8.04 -1.46 3.35
N ILE A 75 7.40 -1.69 2.19
CA ILE A 75 7.16 -3.05 1.67
C ILE A 75 8.47 -3.85 1.51
N LYS A 76 9.55 -3.19 1.09
CA LYS A 76 10.83 -3.87 0.83
C LYS A 76 11.49 -4.40 2.11
N ASP A 77 11.30 -3.68 3.22
CA ASP A 77 12.05 -3.90 4.45
C ASP A 77 11.22 -4.54 5.57
N GLU A 78 9.89 -4.45 5.52
CA GLU A 78 9.02 -4.69 6.69
C GLU A 78 8.02 -5.85 6.51
N VAL A 79 8.11 -6.60 5.41
CA VAL A 79 7.28 -7.80 5.18
C VAL A 79 8.03 -9.05 5.64
N ALA A 80 7.69 -9.55 6.82
CA ALA A 80 8.24 -10.78 7.37
C ALA A 80 7.39 -12.00 7.02
N ARG A 81 8.05 -13.16 6.87
CA ARG A 81 7.35 -14.46 6.87
C ARG A 81 6.96 -14.80 8.29
N VAL A 82 5.75 -15.30 8.49
CA VAL A 82 5.33 -15.87 9.75
C VAL A 82 5.77 -17.33 9.72
N ASP A 83 6.72 -17.70 10.57
CA ASP A 83 7.06 -19.10 10.75
C ASP A 83 5.88 -19.80 11.41
N VAL A 84 5.23 -20.69 10.67
CA VAL A 84 4.17 -21.54 11.21
C VAL A 84 4.86 -22.55 12.12
N VAL A 85 4.85 -22.27 13.42
CA VAL A 85 5.08 -23.33 14.42
C VAL A 85 3.87 -24.25 14.33
N GLU A 86 3.99 -25.31 13.54
CA GLU A 86 3.05 -26.43 13.58
C GLU A 86 3.17 -27.06 14.97
N ALA A 87 2.24 -26.71 15.85
CA ALA A 87 2.00 -27.48 17.06
C ALA A 87 1.58 -28.88 16.61
N SER A 88 2.45 -29.86 16.82
CA SER A 88 2.15 -31.27 16.62
C SER A 88 1.24 -31.73 17.78
N ASP A 89 0.00 -32.09 17.47
CA ASP A 89 -0.89 -32.89 18.33
C ASP A 89 -0.70 -34.38 18.04
#